data_AF-H6W8G7-F1
#
_entry.id   AF-H6W8G7-F1
#
_cell.length_a   1.000
_cell.length_b   1.000
_cell.length_c   1.000
_cell.angle_alpha   90.00
_cell.angle_beta   90.00
_cell.angle_gamma   90.00
#
_symmetry.space_group_name_H-M   'P 1'
#
loop_
_entity.id
_entity.type
_entity.pdbx_description
1 polymer ?
#
loop_
_entity_poly.entity_id
_entity_poly.type
_entity_poly.pdbx_seq_one_letter_code
_entity_poly.pdbx_strand_id
1 'polypeptide(L)'
;CGTGVNMGPSVASKMLQRWLNVFNQKGTLYPDMDVDGRIGPRTINALRAYLSKRGGDGELVMLTALNCTQGELYLELAEKREANQSFVYGWLKQRVIV
;
A
#
# COMPACT_ATOMS: atom_id res chain seq x y z
N CYS A 1 4.58 10.06 -4.72
CA CYS A 1 5.81 9.73 -3.97
C CYS A 1 5.71 10.35 -2.57
N GLY A 2 5.41 9.58 -1.53
CA GLY A 2 5.22 10.13 -0.17
C GLY A 2 5.27 9.10 0.95
N THR A 3 4.91 7.85 0.68
CA THR A 3 5.04 6.73 1.63
C THR A 3 6.50 6.27 1.79
N GLY A 4 7.30 6.31 0.72
CA GLY A 4 8.70 5.86 0.74
C GLY A 4 9.65 6.74 1.57
N VAL A 5 9.30 8.01 1.82
CA VAL A 5 10.17 8.96 2.55
C VAL A 5 10.05 8.78 4.07
N ASN A 6 8.88 8.36 4.57
CA ASN A 6 8.64 8.26 6.02
C ASN A 6 8.84 6.84 6.60
N MET A 7 8.76 5.79 5.79
CA MET A 7 8.79 4.39 6.27
C MET A 7 9.83 3.51 5.55
N GLY A 8 10.56 4.07 4.57
CA GLY A 8 11.50 3.34 3.74
C GLY A 8 10.83 2.71 2.49
N PRO A 9 11.49 2.70 1.32
CA PRO A 9 10.92 2.17 0.07
C PRO A 9 10.50 0.70 0.14
N SER A 10 11.17 -0.10 0.97
CA SER A 10 10.87 -1.54 1.12
C SER A 10 9.51 -1.78 1.78
N VAL A 11 9.12 -0.99 2.78
CA VAL A 11 7.83 -1.13 3.48
C VAL A 11 6.68 -0.86 2.52
N ALA A 12 6.74 0.23 1.76
CA ALA A 12 5.74 0.57 0.75
C ALA A 12 5.63 -0.53 -0.33
N SER A 13 6.77 -1.08 -0.74
CA SER A 13 6.82 -2.16 -1.75
C SER A 13 6.17 -3.44 -1.23
N LYS A 14 6.40 -3.80 0.04
CA LYS A 14 5.74 -4.96 0.68
C LYS A 14 4.24 -4.77 0.81
N MET A 15 3.79 -3.58 1.19
CA MET A 15 2.34 -3.26 1.25
C MET A 15 1.67 -3.48 -0.11
N LEU A 16 2.29 -2.97 -1.18
CA LEU A 16 1.79 -3.17 -2.54
C LEU A 16 1.72 -4.66 -2.93
N GLN A 17 2.78 -5.43 -2.68
CA GLN A 17 2.82 -6.86 -2.99
C GLN A 17 1.74 -7.65 -2.24
N ARG A 18 1.50 -7.34 -0.95
CA ARG A 18 0.42 -7.95 -0.15
C ARG A 18 -0.94 -7.69 -0.76
N TRP A 19 -1.23 -6.44 -1.12
CA TRP A 19 -2.52 -6.07 -1.69
C TRP A 19 -2.73 -6.66 -3.10
N LEU A 20 -1.69 -6.71 -3.92
CA LEU A 20 -1.76 -7.40 -5.22
C LEU A 20 -2.10 -8.88 -5.06
N ASN A 21 -1.48 -9.61 -4.12
CA ASN A 21 -1.85 -11.00 -3.85
C ASN A 21 -3.32 -11.13 -3.42
N VAL A 22 -3.82 -10.27 -2.53
CA VAL A 22 -5.24 -10.31 -2.12
C VAL A 22 -6.19 -10.01 -3.29
N PHE A 23 -5.81 -9.10 -4.19
CA PHE A 23 -6.65 -8.67 -5.31
C PHE A 23 -6.51 -9.51 -6.59
N ASN A 24 -5.69 -10.56 -6.57
CA ASN A 24 -5.44 -11.41 -7.74
C ASN A 24 -6.57 -12.37 -8.12
N GLN A 25 -7.70 -12.34 -7.40
CA GLN A 25 -8.84 -13.23 -7.59
C GLN A 25 -8.46 -14.72 -7.45
N LYS A 26 -7.84 -15.09 -6.32
CA LYS A 26 -7.40 -16.46 -6.03
C LYS A 26 -6.42 -17.00 -7.09
N GLY A 27 -5.53 -16.13 -7.57
CA GLY A 27 -4.53 -16.47 -8.59
C GLY A 27 -5.00 -16.36 -10.04
N THR A 28 -6.27 -16.01 -10.29
CA THR A 28 -6.84 -15.96 -11.66
C THR A 28 -6.20 -14.86 -12.51
N LEU A 29 -5.94 -13.68 -11.94
CA LEU A 29 -5.33 -12.57 -12.68
C LEU A 29 -3.82 -12.77 -12.85
N TYR A 30 -3.18 -13.31 -11.82
CA TYR A 30 -1.77 -13.64 -11.75
C TYR A 30 -1.53 -14.47 -10.47
N PRO A 31 -0.51 -15.35 -10.44
CA PRO A 31 -0.18 -16.11 -9.25
C PRO A 31 0.32 -15.19 -8.12
N ASP A 32 0.19 -15.67 -6.88
CA ASP A 32 0.78 -15.01 -5.72
C ASP A 32 2.29 -14.79 -5.91
N MET A 33 2.78 -13.68 -5.37
CA MET A 33 4.19 -13.34 -5.37
C MET A 33 4.75 -13.18 -3.97
N ASP A 34 6.07 -13.33 -3.88
CA ASP A 34 6.81 -13.13 -2.65
C ASP A 34 6.74 -11.67 -2.21
N VAL A 35 6.51 -11.46 -0.92
CA VAL A 35 6.44 -10.13 -0.30
C VAL A 35 7.85 -9.72 0.15
N ASP A 36 8.77 -9.66 -0.81
CA ASP A 36 10.20 -9.39 -0.57
C ASP A 36 10.52 -7.88 -0.42
N GLY A 37 9.58 -7.02 -0.79
CA GLY A 37 9.75 -5.57 -0.77
C GLY A 37 10.63 -5.03 -1.88
N ARG A 38 10.86 -5.82 -2.95
CA ARG A 38 11.62 -5.43 -4.13
C ARG A 38 10.68 -5.34 -5.33
N ILE A 39 10.59 -4.16 -5.93
CA ILE A 39 9.78 -3.97 -7.14
C ILE A 39 10.54 -4.54 -8.35
N GLY A 40 10.23 -5.78 -8.70
CA GLY A 40 10.75 -6.46 -9.89
C GLY A 40 9.71 -6.60 -11.01
N PRO A 41 10.08 -7.27 -12.11
CA PRO A 41 9.19 -7.50 -13.25
C PRO A 41 7.87 -8.19 -12.86
N ARG A 42 7.90 -9.12 -11.89
CA ARG A 42 6.68 -9.79 -11.38
C ARG A 42 5.70 -8.80 -10.77
N THR A 43 6.15 -7.92 -9.89
CA THR A 43 5.30 -6.90 -9.24
C THR A 43 4.75 -5.91 -10.26
N ILE A 44 5.57 -5.47 -11.22
CA ILE A 44 5.13 -4.56 -12.29
C ILE A 44 4.05 -5.22 -13.16
N ASN A 45 4.24 -6.48 -13.55
CA ASN A 45 3.28 -7.20 -14.38
C ASN A 45 1.96 -7.46 -13.65
N ALA A 46 2.00 -7.82 -12.36
CA ALA A 46 0.80 -7.98 -11.54
C ALA A 46 0.02 -6.67 -11.39
N LEU A 47 0.71 -5.55 -11.15
CA LEU A 47 0.07 -4.24 -11.08
C LEU A 47 -0.59 -3.87 -12.41
N ARG A 48 0.07 -4.11 -13.54
CA ARG A 48 -0.51 -3.91 -14.87
C ARG A 48 -1.74 -4.77 -15.10
N ALA A 49 -1.69 -6.06 -14.77
CA ALA A 49 -2.82 -6.98 -14.89
C ALA A 49 -4.00 -6.56 -14.00
N TYR A 50 -3.71 -6.14 -12.77
CA TYR A 50 -4.69 -5.59 -11.85
C TYR A 50 -5.38 -4.34 -12.44
N LEU A 51 -4.61 -3.34 -12.87
CA LEU A 51 -5.14 -2.10 -13.45
C LEU A 51 -5.90 -2.35 -14.75
N SER A 52 -5.39 -3.25 -15.60
CA SER A 52 -6.07 -3.64 -16.84
C SER A 52 -7.43 -4.28 -16.57
N LYS A 53 -7.57 -5.07 -15.49
CA LYS A 53 -8.83 -5.72 -15.12
C LYS A 53 -9.81 -4.77 -14.43
N ARG A 54 -9.30 -3.85 -13.60
CA ARG A 54 -10.12 -3.06 -12.66
C ARG A 54 -10.30 -1.59 -13.07
N GLY A 55 -9.51 -1.08 -14.02
CA GLY A 55 -9.60 0.30 -14.52
C GLY A 55 -9.34 1.35 -13.44
N GLY A 56 -9.93 2.54 -13.62
CA GLY A 56 -9.75 3.68 -12.71
C GLY A 56 -10.25 3.41 -11.28
N ASP A 57 -11.35 2.68 -11.13
CA ASP A 57 -11.85 2.27 -9.81
C ASP A 57 -10.83 1.40 -9.08
N GLY A 58 -10.15 0.51 -9.81
CA GLY A 58 -9.07 -0.31 -9.26
C GLY A 58 -7.91 0.52 -8.73
N GLU A 59 -7.52 1.57 -9.44
CA GLU A 59 -6.47 2.48 -8.98
C GLU A 59 -6.86 3.16 -7.66
N LEU A 60 -8.08 3.70 -7.58
CA LEU A 60 -8.60 4.30 -6.36
C LEU A 60 -8.65 3.31 -5.19
N VAL A 61 -9.17 2.11 -5.42
CA VAL A 61 -9.23 1.04 -4.39
C VAL A 61 -7.83 0.66 -3.91
N MET A 62 -6.86 0.54 -4.82
CA MET A 62 -5.47 0.23 -4.45
C MET A 62 -4.85 1.35 -3.61
N LEU A 63 -5.07 2.62 -3.99
CA LEU A 63 -4.60 3.78 -3.23
C LEU A 63 -5.22 3.83 -1.83
N THR A 64 -6.53 3.60 -1.72
CA THR A 64 -7.23 3.51 -0.43
C THR A 64 -6.66 2.38 0.42
N ALA A 65 -6.47 1.18 -0.16
CA ALA A 65 -5.91 0.04 0.55
C ALA A 65 -4.50 0.32 1.08
N LEU A 66 -3.63 0.91 0.26
CA LEU A 66 -2.28 1.34 0.66
C LEU A 66 -2.33 2.37 1.80
N ASN A 67 -3.20 3.38 1.69
CA ASN A 67 -3.40 4.40 2.71
C ASN A 67 -3.90 3.80 4.05
N CYS A 68 -4.79 2.80 4.01
CA CYS A 68 -5.25 2.12 5.21
C CYS A 68 -4.10 1.39 5.93
N THR A 69 -3.31 0.58 5.21
CA THR A 69 -2.12 -0.08 5.80
C THR A 69 -1.06 0.92 6.28
N GLN A 70 -0.95 2.07 5.62
CA GLN A 70 -0.06 3.13 6.07
C GLN A 70 -0.58 3.79 7.37
N GLY A 71 -1.89 3.97 7.50
CA GLY A 71 -2.54 4.49 8.71
C GLY A 71 -2.36 3.57 9.92
N GLU A 72 -2.52 2.26 9.74
CA GLU A 72 -2.23 1.25 10.78
C GLU A 72 -0.78 1.38 11.28
N LEU A 73 0.19 1.43 10.36
CA LEU A 73 1.59 1.53 10.76
C LEU A 73 1.89 2.85 11.47
N TYR A 74 1.27 3.96 11.06
CA TYR A 74 1.41 5.23 11.77
C TYR A 74 0.79 5.19 13.18
N LEU A 75 -0.34 4.49 13.34
CA LEU A 75 -0.95 4.28 14.66
C LEU A 75 0.01 3.52 15.58
N GLU A 76 0.56 2.39 15.13
CA GLU A 76 1.54 1.61 15.91
C GLU A 76 2.78 2.43 16.29
N LEU A 77 3.24 3.31 15.39
CA LEU A 77 4.39 4.20 15.64
C LEU A 77 4.06 5.31 16.64
N ALA A 78 2.81 5.77 16.68
CA ALA A 78 2.34 6.78 17.63
C ALA A 78 2.10 6.20 19.03
N GLU A 79 1.65 4.95 19.13
CA GLU A 79 1.51 4.24 20.40
C GLU A 79 2.86 4.05 21.10
N LYS A 80 3.94 3.85 20.32
CA LYS A 80 5.30 3.66 20.85
C LYS A 80 6.01 4.95 21.23
N ARG A 81 5.53 6.12 20.77
CA ARG A 81 6.16 7.42 21.01
C ARG A 81 5.16 8.57 20.89
N GLU A 82 4.84 9.22 22.01
CA GLU A 82 3.86 10.32 22.09
C GLU A 82 4.15 11.48 21.12
N ALA A 83 5.43 11.77 20.84
CA ALA A 83 5.83 12.82 19.90
C ALA A 83 5.27 12.65 18.47
N ASN A 84 4.80 11.46 18.11
CA ASN A 84 4.24 11.16 16.80
C ASN A 84 2.71 11.37 16.72
N GLN A 85 2.00 11.58 17.83
CA GLN A 85 0.53 11.62 17.87
C GLN A 85 -0.05 12.79 17.04
N SER A 86 0.56 13.98 17.13
CA SER A 86 0.16 15.16 16.35
C SER A 86 0.41 15.00 14.84
N PHE A 87 1.42 14.21 14.47
CA PHE A 87 1.73 13.91 13.07
C PHE A 87 0.69 12.98 12.44
N VAL A 88 0.25 11.93 13.14
CA VAL A 88 -0.73 10.96 12.60
C VAL A 88 -2.06 11.62 12.28
N TYR A 89 -2.55 12.50 13.17
CA TYR A 89 -3.79 13.24 12.93
C TYR A 89 -3.71 14.11 11.67
N GLY A 90 -2.63 14.89 11.51
CA GLY A 90 -2.41 15.71 10.31
C GLY A 90 -2.31 14.87 9.04
N TRP A 91 -1.64 13.72 9.11
CA TRP A 91 -1.49 12.81 7.98
C TRP A 91 -2.83 12.23 7.51
N LEU A 92 -3.66 11.75 8.44
CA LEU A 92 -4.99 11.22 8.13
C LEU A 92 -5.89 12.29 7.51
N LYS A 93 -5.91 13.49 8.10
CA LYS A 93 -6.70 14.63 7.63
C LYS A 93 -6.35 15.04 6.19
N GLN A 94 -5.09 14.94 5.80
CA GLN A 94 -4.61 15.45 4.51
C GLN A 94 -4.54 14.39 3.41
N ARG A 95 -4.51 13.09 3.75
CA ARG A 95 -4.22 12.02 2.77
C ARG A 95 -5.22 10.87 2.73
N VAL A 96 -6.06 10.70 3.75
CA VAL A 96 -7.02 9.58 3.82
C VAL A 96 -8.46 10.06 3.66
N ILE A 97 -8.78 11.25 4.20
CA ILE A 97 -10.08 11.87 3.98
C ILE A 97 -10.10 12.44 2.56
N VAL A 98 -10.95 11.85 1.72
CA VAL A 98 -11.33 12.38 0.39
C VAL A 98 -12.45 13.39 0.58
#